data_AF-A0A0Q4NI29-F1
#
_entry.id   AF-A0A0Q4NI29-F1
#
_cell.length_a   1.000
_cell.length_b   1.000
_cell.length_c   1.000
_cell.angle_alpha   90.00
_cell.angle_beta   90.00
_cell.angle_gamma   90.00
#
_symmetry.space_group_name_H-M   'P 1'
#
loop_
_entity.id
_entity.type
_entity.pdbx_description
1 polymer ?
#
loop_
_entity_poly.entity_id
_entity_poly.type
_entity_poly.pdbx_seq_one_letter_code
_entity_poly.pdbx_strand_id
1 'polypeptide(L)'
;MRVNDMTESTNQQQIIDTFERLVSTPRSMLSEIKAKQASPQVPEPRNRIKRKGLESQAGKRKPVRSAPPEKPQAPTRDEHSIHKMIVDHPFLLHTPELFGGGLYLDSVLNKHRLPCNLIPDFAYITAQDRVIKITLVEIERSVKGVFHSHISMRSTFRSETVEAINQVREWRAAMENDDMRRALLRNLRPLFQNYPVGIFEPDGHVSNLARISLGYVLVVGSETVETPIQQQMIDDLYLHEDIIFMTYPMMIQRLRTGIRAKNMLKVGPRGISVETLGAPTQLLSKGPDVGLPREFDTDAYGIKMAGLGWALSGNARRASAVHPASIKQIFYRANGLCEQPGCTTKIIHEGEVRGRLRHLYNGIDDLSDVETLSDTDHVLLMCHEHADALNKGQVFMLGRPHPLNDALKLRRPYRPLLDDDAYAFIGEWNDSKSHPILETLGIDAALEPELARLVHLWSMAVASLPWVCQIKLSQIVRDHFDPKNSWNVDRSRRYAHTNRVCHYLWRASVIRVNDLARPGKEIEPTVFSKTLIDRVNKRFGSRSMAAISALCEANGRRLEEELKRAIREAQEV
;
A
#
# COMPACT_ATOMS: atom_id res chain seq x y z
N MET A 1 29.89 7.76 -3.52
CA MET A 1 28.55 7.51 -2.92
C MET A 1 28.54 7.29 -1.40
N ARG A 2 29.64 7.36 -0.62
CA ARG A 2 29.59 7.01 0.82
C ARG A 2 29.53 8.18 1.82
N VAL A 3 29.77 9.43 1.40
CA VAL A 3 29.87 10.58 2.33
C VAL A 3 28.53 11.31 2.53
N ASN A 4 27.65 11.35 1.51
CA ASN A 4 26.32 11.95 1.64
C ASN A 4 25.33 11.09 2.44
N ASP A 5 25.42 9.76 2.33
CA ASP A 5 24.50 8.86 3.06
C ASP A 5 24.73 8.90 4.58
N MET A 6 25.97 9.14 5.03
CA MET A 6 26.29 9.23 6.46
C MET A 6 25.77 10.51 7.11
N THR A 7 25.79 11.66 6.42
CA THR A 7 25.30 12.93 6.96
C THR A 7 23.78 12.98 7.02
N GLU A 8 23.10 12.39 6.03
CA GLU A 8 21.64 12.30 6.01
C GLU A 8 21.11 11.35 7.09
N SER A 9 21.74 10.17 7.27
CA SER A 9 21.40 9.24 8.35
C SER A 9 21.60 9.85 9.75
N THR A 10 22.68 10.63 9.94
CA THR A 10 22.94 11.31 11.22
C THR A 10 21.89 12.37 11.54
N ASN A 11 21.44 13.12 10.53
CA ASN A 11 20.38 14.13 10.69
C ASN A 11 19.01 13.48 11.01
N GLN A 12 18.66 12.39 10.33
CA GLN A 12 17.42 11.67 10.58
C GLN A 12 17.35 11.08 11.98
N GLN A 13 18.46 10.54 12.50
CA GLN A 13 18.49 10.02 13.87
C GLN A 13 18.30 11.14 14.90
N GLN A 14 18.93 12.31 14.69
CA GLN A 14 18.73 13.48 15.55
C GLN A 14 17.27 13.98 15.56
N ILE A 15 16.59 13.90 14.42
CA ILE A 15 15.16 14.21 14.31
C ILE A 15 14.34 13.20 15.11
N ILE A 16 14.63 11.89 15.00
CA ILE A 16 13.95 10.83 15.78
C ILE A 16 14.16 11.06 17.28
N ASP A 17 15.38 11.34 17.73
CA ASP A 17 15.68 11.55 19.14
C ASP A 17 15.01 12.84 19.66
N THR A 18 14.87 13.85 18.82
CA THR A 18 14.13 15.07 19.16
C THR A 18 12.62 14.80 19.26
N PHE A 19 12.08 13.97 18.36
CA PHE A 19 10.70 13.54 18.39
C PHE A 19 10.40 12.69 19.63
N GLU A 20 11.29 11.74 19.96
CA GLU A 20 11.20 10.91 21.16
C GLU A 20 11.20 11.76 22.43
N ARG A 21 12.06 12.79 22.51
CA ARG A 21 12.04 13.74 23.63
C ARG A 21 10.73 14.52 23.69
N LEU A 22 10.21 14.98 22.54
CA LEU A 22 8.95 15.70 22.48
C LEU A 22 7.80 14.86 23.05
N VAL A 23 7.70 13.60 22.64
CA VAL A 23 6.61 12.71 23.10
C VAL A 23 6.85 12.17 24.52
N SER A 24 8.10 12.01 24.95
CA SER A 24 8.41 11.43 26.26
C SER A 24 8.42 12.44 27.41
N THR A 25 8.39 13.74 27.14
CA THR A 25 8.50 14.77 28.20
C THR A 25 7.22 14.82 29.04
N PRO A 26 7.24 14.41 30.32
CA PRO A 26 6.12 14.63 31.21
C PRO A 26 6.04 16.12 31.55
N ARG A 27 4.86 16.74 31.45
CA ARG A 27 4.70 18.12 31.94
C ARG A 27 4.92 18.15 33.45
N SER A 28 5.89 18.95 33.90
CA SER A 28 5.95 19.31 35.32
C SER A 28 4.72 20.15 35.67
N MET A 29 4.12 19.94 36.85
CA MET A 29 2.97 20.74 37.35
C MET A 29 3.22 22.26 37.25
N LEU A 30 4.48 22.71 37.37
CA LEU A 30 4.87 24.11 37.23
C LEU A 30 4.61 24.70 35.84
N SER A 31 4.72 23.88 34.78
CA SER A 31 4.44 24.31 33.40
C SER A 31 2.95 24.51 33.15
N GLU A 32 2.07 23.73 33.79
CA GLU A 32 0.62 23.91 33.73
C GLU A 32 0.16 25.16 34.50
N ILE A 33 0.76 25.43 35.66
CA ILE A 33 0.50 26.64 36.44
C ILE A 33 0.90 27.88 35.63
N LYS A 34 2.08 27.88 34.99
CA LYS A 34 2.51 28.98 34.12
C LYS A 34 1.63 29.14 32.87
N ALA A 35 1.19 28.05 32.25
CA ALA A 35 0.31 28.10 31.07
C ALA A 35 -1.11 28.61 31.42
N LYS A 36 -1.63 28.27 32.60
CA LYS A 36 -2.88 28.83 33.13
C LYS A 36 -2.75 30.31 33.50
N GLN A 37 -1.58 30.74 33.99
CA GLN A 37 -1.29 32.15 34.28
C GLN A 37 -1.03 33.01 33.03
N ALA A 38 -0.62 32.40 31.91
CA ALA A 38 -0.31 33.10 30.67
C ALA A 38 -1.50 33.23 29.69
N SER A 39 -2.71 32.82 30.09
CA SER A 39 -3.90 33.07 29.26
C SER A 39 -4.22 34.57 29.26
N PRO A 40 -4.28 35.24 28.09
CA PRO A 40 -4.57 36.66 28.04
C PRO A 40 -5.98 36.92 28.58
N GLN A 41 -6.07 37.74 29.63
CA GLN A 41 -7.35 38.28 30.08
C GLN A 41 -8.01 38.99 28.90
N VAL A 42 -9.22 38.55 28.55
CA VAL A 42 -10.05 39.23 27.56
C VAL A 42 -10.22 40.68 28.03
N PRO A 43 -9.87 41.70 27.23
CA PRO A 43 -10.00 43.09 27.65
C PRO A 43 -11.45 43.36 28.02
N GLU A 44 -11.70 43.84 29.24
CA GLU A 44 -13.03 44.32 29.60
C GLU A 44 -13.49 45.35 28.57
N PRO A 45 -14.66 45.17 27.95
CA PRO A 45 -15.14 46.13 26.96
C PRO A 45 -15.43 47.46 27.67
N ARG A 46 -14.57 48.45 27.44
CA ARG A 46 -14.71 49.85 27.92
C ARG A 46 -16.03 50.53 27.50
N ASN A 47 -16.80 49.92 26.59
CA ASN A 47 -18.05 50.48 26.09
C ASN A 47 -19.25 50.05 26.95
N ARG A 48 -19.83 51.03 27.66
CA ARG A 48 -20.97 50.89 28.58
C ARG A 48 -22.24 50.31 27.92
N ILE A 49 -22.39 50.46 26.60
CA ILE A 49 -23.53 49.92 25.82
C ILE A 49 -23.35 48.41 25.58
N LYS A 50 -22.13 47.96 25.28
CA LYS A 50 -21.81 46.52 25.10
C LYS A 50 -22.00 45.73 26.39
N ARG A 51 -21.71 46.34 27.55
CA ARG A 51 -21.90 45.70 28.86
C ARG A 51 -23.38 45.46 29.17
N LYS A 52 -24.23 46.47 28.97
CA LYS A 52 -25.69 46.34 29.13
C LYS A 52 -26.31 45.33 28.14
N GLY A 53 -25.76 45.23 26.93
CA GLY A 53 -26.19 44.23 25.94
C GLY A 53 -25.90 42.79 26.38
N LEU A 54 -24.74 42.53 27.00
CA LEU A 54 -24.37 41.20 27.51
C LEU A 54 -25.15 40.83 28.78
N GLU A 55 -25.36 41.79 29.70
CA GLU A 55 -26.17 41.60 30.91
C GLU A 55 -27.65 41.30 30.55
N SER A 56 -28.20 41.94 29.51
CA SER A 56 -29.56 41.66 29.02
C SER A 56 -29.70 40.30 28.31
N GLN A 57 -28.62 39.74 27.76
CA GLN A 57 -28.63 38.42 27.12
C GLN A 57 -28.46 37.28 28.14
N ALA A 58 -27.75 37.53 29.25
CA ALA A 58 -27.63 36.59 30.35
C ALA A 58 -28.97 36.38 31.10
N GLY A 59 -29.78 37.43 31.23
CA GLY A 59 -31.08 37.37 31.95
C GLY A 59 -32.24 36.69 31.21
N LYS A 60 -32.09 36.30 29.93
CA LYS A 60 -33.21 35.79 29.10
C LYS A 60 -33.14 34.31 28.68
N ARG A 61 -32.20 33.52 29.19
CA ARG A 61 -32.15 32.07 28.89
C ARG A 61 -32.94 31.26 29.91
N LYS A 62 -34.19 30.92 29.59
CA LYS A 62 -34.92 29.79 30.20
C LYS A 62 -34.23 28.47 29.79
N PRO A 63 -34.26 27.41 30.63
CA PRO A 63 -33.55 26.17 30.38
C PRO A 63 -34.29 25.36 29.30
N VAL A 64 -33.79 25.42 28.07
CA VAL A 64 -34.09 24.42 27.04
C VAL A 64 -33.07 23.29 27.23
N ARG A 65 -33.56 22.07 27.46
CA ARG A 65 -32.78 20.83 27.40
C ARG A 65 -32.29 20.63 25.96
N SER A 66 -31.15 21.23 25.63
CA SER A 66 -30.41 20.97 24.40
C SER A 66 -29.23 20.06 24.72
N ALA A 67 -29.01 19.10 23.82
CA ALA A 67 -27.87 18.19 23.79
C ALA A 67 -26.52 18.91 24.08
N PRO A 68 -25.49 18.18 24.55
CA PRO A 68 -24.21 18.79 24.86
C PRO A 68 -23.67 19.49 23.61
N PRO A 69 -23.21 20.75 23.71
CA PRO A 69 -22.51 21.37 22.61
C PRO A 69 -21.18 20.65 22.42
N GLU A 70 -21.03 19.96 21.30
CA GLU A 70 -19.73 19.60 20.74
C GLU A 70 -18.89 20.88 20.66
N LYS A 71 -17.96 21.03 21.60
CA LYS A 71 -16.89 22.02 21.49
C LYS A 71 -15.81 21.39 20.60
N PRO A 72 -15.40 22.04 19.50
CA PRO A 72 -14.12 21.73 18.90
C PRO A 72 -13.07 21.93 20.00
N GLN A 73 -12.43 20.86 20.46
CA GLN A 73 -11.32 20.98 21.39
C GLN A 73 -10.23 21.78 20.67
N ALA A 74 -9.88 22.96 21.21
CA ALA A 74 -8.77 23.73 20.67
C ALA A 74 -7.49 22.86 20.80
N PRO A 75 -6.71 22.68 19.73
CA PRO A 75 -5.50 21.89 19.78
C PRO A 75 -4.58 22.49 20.86
N THR A 76 -4.30 21.71 21.89
CA THR A 76 -3.35 22.16 22.92
C THR A 76 -1.94 22.13 22.35
N ARG A 77 -1.07 23.02 22.86
CA ARG A 77 0.28 23.24 22.30
C ARG A 77 1.12 21.97 22.07
N ASP A 78 0.87 20.89 22.82
CA ASP A 78 1.66 19.65 22.77
C ASP A 78 1.33 18.78 21.54
N GLU A 79 0.06 18.45 21.34
CA GLU A 79 -0.44 17.75 20.14
C GLU A 79 -0.15 18.54 18.86
N HIS A 80 -0.31 19.88 18.91
CA HIS A 80 0.07 20.74 17.79
C HIS A 80 1.57 20.66 17.46
N SER A 81 2.44 20.57 18.48
CA SER A 81 3.88 20.40 18.29
C SER A 81 4.23 19.04 17.68
N ILE A 82 3.59 17.97 18.14
CA ILE A 82 3.76 16.62 17.56
C ILE A 82 3.31 16.62 16.10
N HIS A 83 2.10 17.13 15.83
CA HIS A 83 1.57 17.28 14.47
C HIS A 83 2.53 18.04 13.58
N LYS A 84 3.00 19.20 14.05
CA LYS A 84 3.93 20.04 13.29
C LYS A 84 5.23 19.30 12.99
N MET A 85 5.77 18.57 13.96
CA MET A 85 7.01 17.83 13.75
C MET A 85 6.84 16.70 12.72
N ILE A 86 5.70 16.03 12.70
CA ILE A 86 5.37 15.04 11.66
C ILE A 86 5.17 15.71 10.29
N VAL A 87 4.56 16.89 10.21
CA VAL A 87 4.44 17.64 8.96
C VAL A 87 5.82 18.03 8.41
N ASP A 88 6.68 18.57 9.27
CA ASP A 88 8.03 19.01 8.89
C ASP A 88 8.95 17.81 8.56
N HIS A 89 8.67 16.62 9.12
CA HIS A 89 9.43 15.38 8.92
C HIS A 89 8.49 14.17 8.71
N PRO A 90 7.90 14.00 7.50
CA PRO A 90 6.81 13.04 7.27
C PRO A 90 7.19 11.58 7.48
N PHE A 91 8.48 11.25 7.41
CA PHE A 91 8.97 9.91 7.70
C PHE A 91 8.66 9.46 9.14
N LEU A 92 8.47 10.40 10.09
CA LEU A 92 8.14 10.13 11.49
C LEU A 92 6.79 9.42 11.70
N LEU A 93 5.86 9.53 10.75
CA LEU A 93 4.58 8.84 10.85
C LEU A 93 4.71 7.40 10.34
N HIS A 94 4.56 6.39 11.19
CA HIS A 94 4.49 5.01 10.70
C HIS A 94 3.21 4.78 9.89
N THR A 95 3.31 4.08 8.75
CA THR A 95 2.22 3.87 7.79
C THR A 95 1.99 2.36 7.61
N PRO A 96 1.24 1.72 8.52
CA PRO A 96 1.05 0.26 8.52
C PRO A 96 0.12 -0.22 7.39
N GLU A 97 0.13 -1.52 7.13
CA GLU A 97 -0.79 -2.21 6.21
C GLU A 97 -0.92 -1.59 4.80
N LEU A 98 0.18 -1.10 4.20
CA LEU A 98 0.17 -0.71 2.78
C LEU A 98 0.10 -1.95 1.88
N PHE A 99 -0.36 -1.83 0.64
CA PHE A 99 -0.30 -2.92 -0.33
C PHE A 99 1.14 -3.16 -0.81
N GLY A 100 1.34 -4.15 -1.69
CA GLY A 100 2.66 -4.50 -2.22
C GLY A 100 3.37 -3.32 -2.89
N GLY A 101 2.59 -2.40 -3.46
CA GLY A 101 3.07 -1.15 -4.06
C GLY A 101 3.50 -0.06 -3.09
N GLY A 102 3.37 -0.26 -1.78
CA GLY A 102 3.74 0.74 -0.79
C GLY A 102 2.78 1.94 -0.76
N LEU A 103 3.31 3.12 -0.49
CA LEU A 103 2.55 4.34 -0.29
C LEU A 103 2.35 5.05 -1.62
N TYR A 104 1.11 5.40 -1.95
CA TYR A 104 0.80 6.08 -3.21
C TYR A 104 1.47 7.45 -3.26
N LEU A 105 2.29 7.68 -4.29
CA LEU A 105 3.15 8.86 -4.46
C LEU A 105 4.11 9.11 -3.28
N ASP A 106 4.42 8.07 -2.49
CA ASP A 106 5.14 8.17 -1.22
C ASP A 106 4.64 9.33 -0.34
N SER A 107 3.33 9.55 -0.30
CA SER A 107 2.72 10.76 0.26
C SER A 107 1.75 10.49 1.41
N VAL A 108 1.80 11.36 2.42
CA VAL A 108 0.81 11.48 3.50
C VAL A 108 0.01 12.77 3.30
N LEU A 109 -1.29 12.72 3.60
CA LEU A 109 -2.21 13.85 3.50
C LEU A 109 -2.40 14.48 4.87
N ASN A 110 -2.16 15.79 4.97
CA ASN A 110 -2.33 16.58 6.17
C ASN A 110 -3.77 17.10 6.30
N LYS A 111 -4.46 16.77 7.40
CA LYS A 111 -5.79 17.30 7.77
C LYS A 111 -6.81 17.29 6.63
N HIS A 112 -6.92 16.17 5.92
CA HIS A 112 -7.85 16.04 4.82
C HIS A 112 -9.29 15.88 5.33
N ARG A 113 -10.15 16.86 5.02
CA ARG A 113 -11.56 16.83 5.45
C ARG A 113 -12.33 15.71 4.76
N LEU A 114 -12.98 14.86 5.56
CA LEU A 114 -13.86 13.80 5.09
C LEU A 114 -15.21 14.37 4.58
N PRO A 115 -15.94 13.64 3.73
CA PRO A 115 -17.28 14.05 3.27
C PRO A 115 -18.28 14.30 4.42
N CYS A 116 -18.10 13.62 5.57
CA CYS A 116 -18.88 13.83 6.78
C CYS A 116 -18.44 15.04 7.63
N ASN A 117 -17.55 15.89 7.11
CA ASN A 117 -16.95 17.06 7.79
C ASN A 117 -15.99 16.77 8.95
N LEU A 118 -15.81 15.50 9.32
CA LEU A 118 -14.76 15.08 10.26
C LEU A 118 -13.38 15.26 9.62
N ILE A 119 -12.36 15.53 10.42
CA ILE A 119 -11.01 15.83 9.96
C ILE A 119 -10.02 14.96 10.75
N PRO A 120 -9.50 13.86 10.17
CA PRO A 120 -8.37 13.15 10.75
C PRO A 120 -7.11 14.02 10.69
N ASP A 121 -6.17 13.79 11.61
CA ASP A 121 -4.87 14.48 11.58
C ASP A 121 -4.10 14.19 10.30
N PHE A 122 -4.04 12.91 9.93
CA PHE A 122 -3.41 12.47 8.69
C PHE A 122 -4.26 11.44 7.97
N ALA A 123 -4.04 11.31 6.67
CA ALA A 123 -4.51 10.17 5.90
C ALA A 123 -3.41 9.71 4.94
N TYR A 124 -3.36 8.43 4.62
CA TYR A 124 -2.43 7.91 3.62
C TYR A 124 -3.11 6.92 2.71
N ILE A 125 -2.61 6.83 1.48
CA ILE A 125 -3.25 6.04 0.42
C ILE A 125 -2.27 4.96 -0.02
N THR A 126 -2.77 3.74 -0.15
CA THR A 126 -2.11 2.69 -0.91
C THR A 126 -3.07 2.23 -2.00
N ALA A 127 -2.54 1.95 -3.18
CA ALA A 127 -3.34 1.63 -4.34
C ALA A 127 -2.74 0.42 -5.05
N GLN A 128 -3.62 -0.45 -5.54
CA GLN A 128 -3.24 -1.59 -6.37
C GLN A 128 -4.37 -1.84 -7.38
N ASP A 129 -4.08 -1.63 -8.66
CA ASP A 129 -5.08 -1.61 -9.74
C ASP A 129 -6.31 -0.71 -9.38
N ARG A 130 -7.53 -1.25 -9.35
CA ARG A 130 -8.74 -0.51 -8.96
C ARG A 130 -9.05 -0.54 -7.47
N VAL A 131 -8.19 -1.15 -6.66
CA VAL A 131 -8.38 -1.25 -5.22
C VAL A 131 -7.58 -0.14 -4.53
N ILE A 132 -8.32 0.79 -3.94
CA ILE A 132 -7.76 1.94 -3.22
C ILE A 132 -8.02 1.74 -1.73
N LYS A 133 -6.97 1.68 -0.92
CA LYS A 133 -7.09 1.75 0.54
C LYS A 133 -6.65 3.11 1.03
N ILE A 134 -7.54 3.77 1.77
CA ILE A 134 -7.29 5.05 2.42
C ILE A 134 -7.29 4.78 3.91
N THR A 135 -6.16 4.99 4.58
CA THR A 135 -6.07 4.86 6.03
C THR A 135 -6.14 6.24 6.66
N LEU A 136 -7.03 6.39 7.63
CA LEU A 136 -7.18 7.59 8.44
C LEU A 136 -6.38 7.42 9.73
N VAL A 137 -5.66 8.46 10.13
CA VAL A 137 -4.79 8.43 11.30
C VAL A 137 -5.17 9.56 12.25
N GLU A 138 -5.40 9.20 13.51
CA GLU A 138 -5.50 10.14 14.63
C GLU A 138 -4.23 10.06 15.47
N ILE A 139 -3.71 11.22 15.87
CA ILE A 139 -2.65 11.31 16.87
C ILE A 139 -3.16 12.03 18.11
N GLU A 140 -2.90 11.46 19.28
CA GLU A 140 -3.27 12.05 20.56
C GLU A 140 -2.04 12.50 21.34
N ARG A 141 -2.28 13.25 22.41
CA ARG A 141 -1.19 13.69 23.30
C ARG A 141 -0.40 12.51 23.84
N SER A 142 0.91 12.69 23.93
CA SER A 142 1.80 11.69 24.50
C SER A 142 1.75 11.65 26.04
N VAL A 143 1.45 12.77 26.69
CA VAL A 143 1.41 12.89 28.17
C VAL A 143 0.21 12.19 28.81
N LYS A 144 -0.79 11.77 28.02
CA LYS A 144 -1.93 11.00 28.51
C LYS A 144 -1.50 9.54 28.70
N GLY A 145 -1.67 9.00 29.92
CA GLY A 145 -1.54 7.56 30.14
C GLY A 145 -2.59 6.80 29.32
N VAL A 146 -2.23 5.67 28.74
CA VAL A 146 -3.12 4.85 27.91
C VAL A 146 -3.96 3.92 28.79
N PHE A 147 -3.33 3.33 29.79
CA PHE A 147 -3.89 2.33 30.69
C PHE A 147 -4.01 2.87 32.12
N HIS A 148 -5.00 2.35 32.86
CA HIS A 148 -5.07 2.57 34.31
C HIS A 148 -4.03 1.72 35.02
N SER A 149 -3.16 2.36 35.81
CA SER A 149 -2.20 1.70 36.70
C SER A 149 -2.87 1.36 38.04
N HIS A 150 -3.84 0.46 38.05
CA HIS A 150 -4.42 -0.02 39.32
C HIS A 150 -4.04 -1.48 39.58
N ILE A 151 -3.67 -1.73 40.84
CA ILE A 151 -3.36 -3.02 41.47
C ILE A 151 -4.54 -4.02 41.37
N SER A 152 -5.73 -3.56 40.97
CA SER A 152 -6.89 -4.43 40.68
C SER A 152 -6.70 -5.15 39.34
N MET A 153 -6.98 -6.45 39.32
CA MET A 153 -6.80 -7.43 38.22
C MET A 153 -7.41 -7.10 36.84
N ARG A 154 -7.93 -5.90 36.58
CA ARG A 154 -8.50 -5.50 35.28
C ARG A 154 -7.87 -4.20 34.78
N SER A 155 -6.95 -4.32 33.82
CA SER A 155 -6.48 -3.18 33.02
C SER A 155 -7.65 -2.63 32.19
N THR A 156 -7.79 -1.32 32.12
CA THR A 156 -8.78 -0.62 31.29
C THR A 156 -8.15 0.61 30.66
N PHE A 157 -8.66 1.01 29.49
CA PHE A 157 -8.22 2.24 28.85
C PHE A 157 -8.60 3.45 29.72
N ARG A 158 -7.75 4.47 29.76
CA ARG A 158 -8.10 5.74 30.38
C ARG A 158 -9.20 6.44 29.60
N SER A 159 -9.97 7.29 30.29
CA SER A 159 -11.08 8.05 29.70
C SER A 159 -10.71 8.75 28.40
N GLU A 160 -9.55 9.38 28.37
CA GLU A 160 -9.07 10.16 27.24
C GLU A 160 -8.67 9.26 26.06
N THR A 161 -8.12 8.07 26.34
CA THR A 161 -7.87 7.05 25.31
C THR A 161 -9.19 6.53 24.76
N VAL A 162 -10.18 6.31 25.62
CA VAL A 162 -11.53 5.90 25.21
C VAL A 162 -12.19 6.96 24.33
N GLU A 163 -12.04 8.24 24.65
CA GLU A 163 -12.51 9.35 23.81
C GLU A 163 -11.89 9.30 22.41
N ALA A 164 -10.57 9.12 22.32
CA ALA A 164 -9.87 9.01 21.03
C ALA A 164 -10.29 7.76 20.24
N ILE A 165 -10.46 6.61 20.91
CA ILE A 165 -11.01 5.39 20.27
C ILE A 165 -12.43 5.68 19.75
N ASN A 166 -13.27 6.38 20.52
CA ASN A 166 -14.63 6.71 20.12
C ASN A 166 -14.66 7.67 18.92
N GLN A 167 -13.72 8.61 18.82
CA GLN A 167 -13.57 9.46 17.64
C GLN A 167 -13.25 8.65 16.39
N VAL A 168 -12.35 7.67 16.49
CA VAL A 168 -12.05 6.77 15.36
C VAL A 168 -13.26 5.88 15.01
N ARG A 169 -14.01 5.41 16.02
CA ARG A 169 -15.27 4.66 15.80
C ARG A 169 -16.32 5.51 15.09
N GLU A 170 -16.41 6.79 15.42
CA GLU A 170 -17.31 7.74 14.76
C GLU A 170 -16.96 7.88 13.27
N TRP A 171 -15.68 8.02 12.92
CA TRP A 171 -15.24 8.02 11.53
C TRP A 171 -15.64 6.73 10.81
N ARG A 172 -15.43 5.59 11.47
CA ARG A 172 -15.76 4.27 10.92
C ARG A 172 -17.24 4.13 10.63
N ALA A 173 -18.09 4.53 11.57
CA ALA A 173 -19.54 4.52 11.38
C ALA A 173 -19.98 5.51 10.28
N ALA A 174 -19.47 6.74 10.30
CA ALA A 174 -19.81 7.77 9.32
C ALA A 174 -19.39 7.39 7.88
N MET A 175 -18.31 6.62 7.75
CA MET A 175 -17.75 6.17 6.47
C MET A 175 -18.10 4.72 6.12
N GLU A 176 -19.06 4.11 6.81
CA GLU A 176 -19.53 2.75 6.51
C GLU A 176 -20.21 2.68 5.13
N ASN A 177 -20.92 3.76 4.75
CA ASN A 177 -21.62 3.89 3.48
C ASN A 177 -20.65 4.02 2.27
N ASP A 178 -20.89 3.22 1.21
CA ASP A 178 -20.11 3.26 -0.04
C ASP A 178 -20.17 4.64 -0.73
N ASP A 179 -21.30 5.34 -0.68
CA ASP A 179 -21.43 6.70 -1.24
C ASP A 179 -20.48 7.69 -0.56
N MET A 180 -20.28 7.56 0.76
CA MET A 180 -19.33 8.39 1.50
C MET A 180 -17.90 8.07 1.09
N ARG A 181 -17.57 6.78 0.92
CA ARG A 181 -16.25 6.35 0.44
C ARG A 181 -15.98 6.85 -0.98
N ARG A 182 -16.96 6.75 -1.88
CA ARG A 182 -16.88 7.29 -3.26
C ARG A 182 -16.74 8.80 -3.25
N ALA A 183 -17.48 9.50 -2.39
CA ALA A 183 -17.34 10.95 -2.23
C ALA A 183 -15.94 11.34 -1.75
N LEU A 184 -15.35 10.58 -0.81
CA LEU A 184 -13.97 10.78 -0.37
C LEU A 184 -12.98 10.58 -1.52
N LEU A 185 -13.10 9.48 -2.28
CA LEU A 185 -12.21 9.26 -3.43
C LEU A 185 -12.36 10.37 -4.49
N ARG A 186 -13.57 10.88 -4.71
CA ARG A 186 -13.81 12.04 -5.58
C ARG A 186 -13.13 13.31 -5.07
N ASN A 187 -13.11 13.57 -3.77
CA ASN A 187 -12.36 14.70 -3.18
C ASN A 187 -10.84 14.56 -3.41
N LEU A 188 -10.35 13.33 -3.55
CA LEU A 188 -8.95 12.98 -3.79
C LEU A 188 -8.61 12.88 -5.29
N ARG A 189 -9.56 13.11 -6.20
CA ARG A 189 -9.36 13.03 -7.66
C ARG A 189 -8.09 13.74 -8.17
N PRO A 190 -7.68 14.92 -7.67
CA PRO A 190 -6.43 15.55 -8.10
C PRO A 190 -5.19 14.63 -7.97
N LEU A 191 -5.11 13.83 -6.90
CA LEU A 191 -4.00 12.90 -6.67
C LEU A 191 -3.94 11.81 -7.74
N PHE A 192 -5.08 11.43 -8.30
CA PHE A 192 -5.21 10.37 -9.28
C PHE A 192 -5.33 10.87 -10.71
N GLN A 193 -5.11 12.16 -10.94
CA GLN A 193 -4.95 12.67 -12.30
C GLN A 193 -3.82 11.91 -12.97
N ASN A 194 -4.14 11.24 -14.09
CA ASN A 194 -3.27 10.32 -14.83
C ASN A 194 -3.00 8.95 -14.20
N TYR A 195 -3.77 8.52 -13.20
CA TYR A 195 -3.72 7.13 -12.72
C TYR A 195 -3.95 6.16 -13.90
N PRO A 196 -3.16 5.07 -14.04
CA PRO A 196 -3.16 4.21 -15.22
C PRO A 196 -4.50 3.55 -15.51
N VAL A 197 -5.22 3.21 -14.45
CA VAL A 197 -6.50 2.54 -14.54
C VAL A 197 -7.60 3.59 -14.42
N GLY A 198 -8.65 3.45 -15.24
CA GLY A 198 -9.87 4.23 -15.06
C GLY A 198 -10.52 3.90 -13.72
N ILE A 199 -10.16 4.66 -12.68
CA ILE A 199 -10.84 4.70 -11.38
C ILE A 199 -11.96 5.76 -11.38
N PHE A 200 -11.87 6.73 -12.30
CA PHE A 200 -12.93 7.67 -12.61
C PHE A 200 -13.41 7.43 -14.03
N GLU A 201 -14.72 7.53 -14.21
CA GLU A 201 -15.37 7.59 -15.51
C GLU A 201 -15.12 8.97 -16.17
N PRO A 202 -15.36 9.13 -17.48
CA PRO A 202 -15.12 10.38 -18.20
C PRO A 202 -15.88 11.59 -17.63
N ASP A 203 -17.05 11.35 -17.04
CA ASP A 203 -17.89 12.35 -16.35
C ASP A 203 -17.34 12.76 -14.96
N GLY A 204 -16.29 12.09 -14.48
CA GLY A 204 -15.67 12.33 -13.19
C GLY A 204 -16.27 11.56 -12.02
N HIS A 205 -17.27 10.72 -12.24
CA HIS A 205 -17.77 9.80 -11.22
C HIS A 205 -16.77 8.67 -10.95
N VAL A 206 -16.78 8.14 -9.72
CA VAL A 206 -15.95 6.97 -9.37
C VAL A 206 -16.49 5.75 -10.10
N SER A 207 -15.62 5.03 -10.81
CA SER A 207 -15.98 3.82 -11.55
C SER A 207 -16.63 2.78 -10.63
N ASN A 208 -17.63 2.06 -11.13
CA ASN A 208 -18.25 0.95 -10.39
C ASN A 208 -17.28 -0.21 -10.15
N LEU A 209 -16.19 -0.26 -10.92
CA LEU A 209 -15.13 -1.25 -10.78
C LEU A 209 -14.07 -0.83 -9.74
N ALA A 210 -14.08 0.41 -9.26
CA ALA A 210 -13.21 0.87 -8.19
C ALA A 210 -13.70 0.34 -6.85
N ARG A 211 -12.79 -0.25 -6.07
CA ARG A 211 -13.07 -0.76 -4.71
C ARG A 211 -12.34 0.11 -3.71
N ILE A 212 -13.07 0.65 -2.75
CA ILE A 212 -12.54 1.58 -1.76
C ILE A 212 -12.57 0.90 -0.39
N SER A 213 -11.40 0.79 0.23
CA SER A 213 -11.22 0.23 1.57
C SER A 213 -10.78 1.35 2.51
N LEU A 214 -11.28 1.34 3.73
CA LEU A 214 -10.79 2.24 4.79
C LEU A 214 -10.01 1.47 5.83
N GLY A 215 -8.93 2.07 6.32
CA GLY A 215 -8.18 1.63 7.49
C GLY A 215 -8.18 2.72 8.54
N TYR A 216 -7.91 2.34 9.79
CA TYR A 216 -7.90 3.27 10.92
C TYR A 216 -6.70 3.02 11.80
N VAL A 217 -5.94 4.08 12.10
CA VAL A 217 -4.79 4.04 12.98
C VAL A 217 -4.97 5.09 14.07
N LEU A 218 -4.72 4.69 15.30
CA LEU A 218 -4.72 5.57 16.46
C LEU A 218 -3.35 5.51 17.13
N VAL A 219 -2.70 6.67 17.29
CA VAL A 219 -1.42 6.80 17.98
C VAL A 219 -1.59 7.60 19.27
N VAL A 220 -1.43 6.97 20.43
CA VAL A 220 -1.71 7.59 21.74
C VAL A 220 -0.64 7.24 22.75
N GLY A 221 -0.24 8.23 23.57
CA GLY A 221 0.48 8.00 24.81
C GLY A 221 1.96 7.64 24.66
N SER A 222 2.73 8.01 25.69
CA SER A 222 4.18 7.82 25.76
C SER A 222 4.59 6.52 26.46
N GLU A 223 3.63 5.72 26.93
CA GLU A 223 3.91 4.52 27.71
C GLU A 223 4.17 3.29 26.83
N THR A 224 5.01 2.40 27.35
CA THR A 224 5.25 1.08 26.78
C THR A 224 4.16 0.12 27.26
N VAL A 225 3.83 -0.87 26.43
CA VAL A 225 2.94 -1.97 26.81
C VAL A 225 3.73 -2.92 27.72
N GLU A 226 3.35 -3.02 28.99
CA GLU A 226 4.10 -3.76 30.02
C GLU A 226 3.50 -5.13 30.33
N THR A 227 2.19 -5.30 30.13
CA THR A 227 1.47 -6.52 30.56
C THR A 227 0.76 -7.21 29.40
N PRO A 228 0.58 -8.56 29.46
CA PRO A 228 -0.19 -9.29 28.46
C PRO A 228 -1.64 -8.81 28.32
N ILE A 229 -2.25 -8.32 29.41
CA ILE A 229 -3.62 -7.80 29.39
C ILE A 229 -3.70 -6.49 28.59
N GLN A 230 -2.74 -5.58 28.75
CA GLN A 230 -2.65 -4.37 27.94
C GLN A 230 -2.47 -4.70 26.46
N GLN A 231 -1.63 -5.68 26.15
CA GLN A 231 -1.47 -6.16 24.78
C GLN A 231 -2.76 -6.75 24.23
N GLN A 232 -3.48 -7.55 25.03
CA GLN A 232 -4.78 -8.10 24.64
C GLN A 232 -5.79 -7.01 24.31
N MET A 233 -5.85 -5.92 25.10
CA MET A 233 -6.74 -4.79 24.82
C MET A 233 -6.43 -4.11 23.48
N ILE A 234 -5.14 -3.98 23.14
CA ILE A 234 -4.70 -3.47 21.83
C ILE A 234 -5.10 -4.45 20.71
N ASP A 235 -4.89 -5.74 20.95
CA ASP A 235 -5.19 -6.81 20.01
C ASP A 235 -6.68 -6.90 19.70
N ASP A 236 -7.53 -6.75 20.72
CA ASP A 236 -8.99 -6.78 20.62
C ASP A 236 -9.51 -5.64 19.72
N LEU A 237 -8.92 -4.43 19.79
CA LEU A 237 -9.28 -3.32 18.89
C LEU A 237 -9.01 -3.66 17.42
N TYR A 238 -7.90 -4.34 17.12
CA TYR A 238 -7.61 -4.75 15.76
C TYR A 238 -8.52 -5.91 15.31
N LEU A 239 -8.65 -6.94 16.15
CA LEU A 239 -9.36 -8.17 15.82
C LEU A 239 -10.87 -7.93 15.64
N HIS A 240 -11.46 -7.07 16.47
CA HIS A 240 -12.91 -6.84 16.48
C HIS A 240 -13.34 -5.56 15.75
N GLU A 241 -12.47 -4.55 15.64
CA GLU A 241 -12.86 -3.24 15.13
C GLU A 241 -12.02 -2.73 13.94
N ASP A 242 -11.00 -3.48 13.50
CA ASP A 242 -10.06 -3.05 12.46
C ASP A 242 -9.31 -1.74 12.79
N ILE A 243 -9.12 -1.46 14.08
CA ILE A 243 -8.38 -0.27 14.55
C ILE A 243 -6.98 -0.68 14.96
N ILE A 244 -5.97 -0.15 14.27
CA ILE A 244 -4.58 -0.31 14.65
C ILE A 244 -4.27 0.70 15.76
N PHE A 245 -4.06 0.20 16.96
CA PHE A 245 -3.65 1.01 18.10
C PHE A 245 -2.13 0.92 18.29
N MET A 246 -1.46 2.07 18.40
CA MET A 246 -0.02 2.16 18.69
C MET A 246 0.25 3.20 19.76
N THR A 247 1.26 2.96 20.59
CA THR A 247 1.86 4.04 21.41
C THR A 247 3.00 4.72 20.67
N TYR A 248 3.39 5.93 21.08
CA TYR A 248 4.54 6.61 20.47
C TYR A 248 5.83 5.77 20.57
N PRO A 249 6.16 5.10 21.69
CA PRO A 249 7.28 4.17 21.75
C PRO A 249 7.22 3.07 20.69
N MET A 250 6.04 2.46 20.47
CA MET A 250 5.87 1.46 19.41
C MET A 250 6.16 2.06 18.04
N MET A 251 5.65 3.25 17.74
CA MET A 251 5.89 3.93 16.48
C MET A 251 7.39 4.27 16.28
N ILE A 252 8.06 4.81 17.31
CA ILE A 252 9.47 5.19 17.26
C ILE A 252 10.37 3.97 17.07
N GLN A 253 10.07 2.86 17.76
CA GLN A 253 10.79 1.60 17.55
C GLN A 253 10.76 1.18 16.09
N ARG A 254 9.65 1.41 15.39
CA ARG A 254 9.52 1.11 13.95
C ARG A 254 10.29 2.06 13.06
N LEU A 255 10.36 3.34 13.41
CA LEU A 255 11.22 4.29 12.70
C LEU A 255 12.70 3.89 12.77
N ARG A 256 13.14 3.41 13.94
CA ARG A 256 14.53 2.96 14.17
C ARG A 256 14.90 1.72 13.35
N THR A 257 13.94 0.87 13.00
CA THR A 257 14.19 -0.32 12.17
C THR A 257 14.27 -0.02 10.67
N GLY A 258 13.73 1.11 10.21
CA GLY A 258 13.74 1.46 8.79
C GLY A 258 13.00 2.77 8.51
N ILE A 259 13.74 3.75 7.99
CA ILE A 259 13.20 5.06 7.62
C ILE A 259 12.74 4.99 6.17
N ARG A 260 11.50 5.44 5.92
CA ARG A 260 10.97 5.62 4.56
C ARG A 260 10.70 7.10 4.34
N ALA A 261 11.38 7.68 3.38
CA ALA A 261 11.16 9.06 2.97
C ALA A 261 9.72 9.22 2.45
N LYS A 262 9.07 10.32 2.82
CA LYS A 262 7.67 10.60 2.49
C LYS A 262 7.47 12.08 2.19
N ASN A 263 6.53 12.37 1.31
CA ASN A 263 6.02 13.71 1.06
C ASN A 263 4.85 14.00 2.00
N MET A 264 4.68 15.27 2.38
CA MET A 264 3.47 15.76 3.04
C MET A 264 2.69 16.63 2.07
N LEU A 265 1.47 16.22 1.79
CA LEU A 265 0.58 16.88 0.86
C LEU A 265 -0.66 17.40 1.57
N LYS A 266 -1.30 18.39 0.96
CA LYS A 266 -2.64 18.84 1.31
C LYS A 266 -3.46 18.93 0.05
N VAL A 267 -4.64 18.31 0.09
CA VAL A 267 -5.56 18.28 -1.05
C VAL A 267 -6.74 19.18 -0.73
N GLY A 268 -7.00 20.15 -1.60
CA GLY A 268 -8.11 21.08 -1.48
C GLY A 268 -8.85 21.28 -2.80
N PRO A 269 -9.87 22.16 -2.82
CA PRO A 269 -10.67 22.43 -4.02
C PRO A 269 -9.88 22.96 -5.22
N ARG A 270 -8.71 23.56 -4.95
CA ARG A 270 -7.82 24.15 -5.96
C ARG A 270 -6.70 23.21 -6.43
N GLY A 271 -6.68 21.96 -5.97
CA GLY A 271 -5.66 20.98 -6.33
C GLY A 271 -4.83 20.50 -5.15
N ILE A 272 -3.57 20.16 -5.42
CA ILE A 272 -2.61 19.60 -4.46
C ILE A 272 -1.61 20.70 -4.08
N SER A 273 -1.38 20.88 -2.79
CA SER A 273 -0.27 21.69 -2.29
C SER A 273 0.70 20.83 -1.51
N VAL A 274 1.99 21.03 -1.72
CA VAL A 274 3.05 20.33 -0.99
C VAL A 274 3.40 21.12 0.26
N GLU A 275 3.33 20.47 1.43
CA GLU A 275 3.76 21.03 2.70
C GLU A 275 5.23 20.69 2.96
N THR A 276 5.69 19.49 2.59
CA THR A 276 7.08 19.05 2.73
C THR A 276 7.43 18.00 1.68
N LEU A 277 8.61 18.12 1.07
CA LEU A 277 9.15 17.15 0.11
C LEU A 277 10.19 16.26 0.79
N GLY A 278 9.91 14.97 0.86
CA GLY A 278 10.89 13.96 1.31
C GLY A 278 11.26 12.97 0.20
N ALA A 279 10.35 12.72 -0.74
CA ALA A 279 10.54 11.80 -1.87
C ALA A 279 10.07 12.47 -3.18
N PRO A 280 10.75 13.52 -3.65
CA PRO A 280 10.27 14.38 -4.74
C PRO A 280 10.16 13.65 -6.09
N THR A 281 10.94 12.58 -6.29
CA THR A 281 10.95 11.79 -7.53
C THR A 281 9.58 11.21 -7.86
N GLN A 282 8.80 10.80 -6.87
CA GLN A 282 7.45 10.23 -7.06
C GLN A 282 6.38 11.28 -7.43
N LEU A 283 6.70 12.57 -7.32
CA LEU A 283 5.81 13.68 -7.65
C LEU A 283 6.17 14.35 -8.98
N LEU A 284 7.22 13.89 -9.67
CA LEU A 284 7.68 14.50 -10.94
C LEU A 284 6.61 14.46 -12.02
N SER A 285 5.75 13.44 -12.04
CA SER A 285 4.59 13.38 -12.96
C SER A 285 3.50 14.40 -12.68
N LYS A 286 3.43 14.93 -11.45
CA LYS A 286 2.56 16.05 -11.08
C LYS A 286 3.20 17.38 -11.47
N GLY A 287 4.51 17.40 -11.69
CA GLY A 287 5.24 18.47 -12.36
C GLY A 287 4.93 19.87 -11.79
N PRO A 288 4.58 20.86 -12.63
CA PRO A 288 4.34 22.24 -12.19
C PRO A 288 3.19 22.40 -11.20
N ASP A 289 2.20 21.49 -11.20
CA ASP A 289 1.02 21.58 -10.32
C ASP A 289 1.40 21.49 -8.83
N VAL A 290 2.58 20.94 -8.54
CA VAL A 290 3.16 20.83 -7.20
C VAL A 290 4.47 21.61 -7.06
N GLY A 291 4.78 22.50 -8.02
CA GLY A 291 5.98 23.34 -8.00
C GLY A 291 7.29 22.61 -8.34
N LEU A 292 7.21 21.43 -8.96
CA LEU A 292 8.39 20.65 -9.38
C LEU A 292 8.69 20.86 -10.89
N PRO A 293 9.97 20.79 -11.30
CA PRO A 293 10.32 20.78 -12.72
C PRO A 293 9.69 19.58 -13.42
N ARG A 294 9.29 19.76 -14.68
CA ARG A 294 8.74 18.70 -15.51
C ARG A 294 9.87 17.82 -16.02
N GLU A 295 10.17 16.73 -15.32
CA GLU A 295 11.20 15.75 -15.72
C GLU A 295 10.59 14.48 -16.34
N PHE A 296 11.44 13.71 -17.04
CA PHE A 296 11.09 12.39 -17.57
C PHE A 296 11.02 11.38 -16.42
N ASP A 297 9.83 11.24 -15.84
CA ASP A 297 9.57 10.22 -14.85
C ASP A 297 9.46 8.83 -15.54
N THR A 298 10.41 7.94 -15.22
CA THR A 298 10.47 6.57 -15.76
C THR A 298 9.32 5.68 -15.28
N ASP A 299 8.59 6.11 -14.24
CA ASP A 299 7.36 5.51 -13.75
C ASP A 299 6.39 6.59 -13.23
N ALA A 300 6.09 7.57 -14.10
CA ALA A 300 5.26 8.75 -13.82
C ALA A 300 4.09 8.52 -12.86
N TYR A 301 3.40 7.40 -12.95
CA TYR A 301 2.18 7.20 -12.18
C TYR A 301 2.30 6.11 -11.11
N GLY A 302 3.55 5.79 -10.70
CA GLY A 302 3.88 4.73 -9.73
C GLY A 302 3.39 3.35 -10.19
N ILE A 303 3.28 3.18 -11.50
CA ILE A 303 2.57 2.07 -12.15
C ILE A 303 3.39 0.80 -12.07
N LYS A 304 4.67 0.88 -12.45
CA LYS A 304 5.59 -0.26 -12.48
C LYS A 304 5.84 -0.83 -11.08
N MET A 305 5.79 0.01 -10.04
CA MET A 305 6.03 -0.42 -8.66
C MET A 305 4.75 -0.73 -7.87
N ALA A 306 3.62 -0.07 -8.14
CA ALA A 306 2.40 -0.20 -7.33
C ALA A 306 1.11 -0.51 -8.11
N GLY A 307 1.03 -0.08 -9.37
CA GLY A 307 -0.25 0.06 -10.10
C GLY A 307 -0.56 -0.99 -11.15
N LEU A 308 0.38 -1.87 -11.48
CA LEU A 308 0.10 -2.96 -12.39
C LEU A 308 -0.52 -4.12 -11.56
N GLY A 309 -1.73 -4.50 -11.95
CA GLY A 309 -2.52 -5.58 -11.36
C GLY A 309 -1.88 -6.97 -11.51
N TRP A 310 -1.28 -7.43 -10.42
CA TRP A 310 -0.94 -8.82 -10.16
C TRP A 310 -1.97 -9.79 -10.75
N ALA A 311 -1.48 -10.61 -11.70
CA ALA A 311 -2.28 -11.50 -12.51
C ALA A 311 -3.14 -12.48 -11.69
N LEU A 312 -4.25 -12.90 -12.32
CA LEU A 312 -5.10 -14.07 -12.03
C LEU A 312 -6.35 -13.92 -11.18
N SER A 313 -6.72 -12.75 -10.66
CA SER A 313 -8.11 -12.56 -10.21
C SER A 313 -8.87 -11.72 -11.21
N GLY A 314 -9.94 -12.27 -11.79
CA GLY A 314 -11.00 -11.42 -12.32
C GLY A 314 -11.32 -10.35 -11.27
N ASN A 315 -11.60 -9.12 -11.71
CA ASN A 315 -11.81 -7.93 -10.87
C ASN A 315 -12.80 -8.11 -9.68
N ALA A 316 -13.44 -9.27 -9.55
CA ALA A 316 -14.33 -9.68 -8.47
C ALA A 316 -13.62 -10.19 -7.19
N ARG A 317 -12.46 -10.89 -7.25
CA ARG A 317 -11.96 -11.67 -6.09
C ARG A 317 -10.66 -11.13 -5.47
N ARG A 318 -10.80 -10.18 -4.52
CA ARG A 318 -9.70 -9.65 -3.67
C ARG A 318 -9.04 -10.76 -2.83
N ALA A 319 -9.74 -11.84 -2.55
CA ALA A 319 -9.29 -12.91 -1.67
C ALA A 319 -8.38 -13.89 -2.40
N SER A 320 -7.36 -13.47 -3.16
CA SER A 320 -6.46 -14.38 -3.88
C SER A 320 -5.01 -14.30 -3.38
N ALA A 321 -4.40 -15.41 -3.02
CA ALA A 321 -3.03 -15.53 -2.50
C ALA A 321 -1.93 -15.20 -3.52
N VAL A 322 -2.28 -14.91 -4.78
CA VAL A 322 -1.36 -14.34 -5.77
C VAL A 322 -1.37 -12.80 -5.77
N HIS A 323 -2.26 -12.19 -4.98
CA HIS A 323 -2.39 -10.75 -4.86
C HIS A 323 -1.64 -10.26 -3.60
N PRO A 324 -0.65 -9.34 -3.70
CA PRO A 324 0.14 -8.87 -2.56
C PRO A 324 -0.64 -8.37 -1.34
N ALA A 325 -1.73 -7.64 -1.55
CA ALA A 325 -2.58 -7.21 -0.43
C ALA A 325 -3.16 -8.40 0.36
N SER A 326 -3.34 -9.53 -0.30
CA SER A 326 -3.93 -10.74 0.23
C SER A 326 -2.84 -11.67 0.78
N ILE A 327 -1.61 -11.61 0.23
CA ILE A 327 -0.41 -12.17 0.87
C ILE A 327 -0.20 -11.54 2.25
N LYS A 328 -0.38 -10.22 2.38
CA LYS A 328 -0.34 -9.55 3.69
C LYS A 328 -1.41 -10.07 4.64
N GLN A 329 -2.64 -10.27 4.16
CA GLN A 329 -3.71 -10.89 4.96
C GLN A 329 -3.32 -12.29 5.43
N ILE A 330 -2.68 -13.08 4.57
CA ILE A 330 -2.13 -14.40 4.95
C ILE A 330 -1.05 -14.24 6.03
N PHE A 331 -0.13 -13.29 5.91
CA PHE A 331 0.88 -13.02 6.94
C PHE A 331 0.27 -12.60 8.27
N TYR A 332 -0.75 -11.74 8.25
CA TYR A 332 -1.44 -11.34 9.47
C TYR A 332 -2.22 -12.50 10.08
N ARG A 333 -2.90 -13.31 9.27
CA ARG A 333 -3.58 -14.54 9.73
C ARG A 333 -2.61 -15.54 10.33
N ALA A 334 -1.45 -15.72 9.72
CA ALA A 334 -0.41 -16.63 10.16
C ALA A 334 0.45 -16.07 11.30
N ASN A 335 0.32 -14.77 11.60
CA ASN A 335 1.24 -14.02 12.46
C ASN A 335 2.73 -14.20 12.05
N GLY A 336 2.99 -14.30 10.75
CA GLY A 336 4.33 -14.52 10.18
C GLY A 336 4.95 -15.90 10.47
N LEU A 337 4.16 -16.84 11.00
CA LEU A 337 4.59 -18.21 11.33
C LEU A 337 4.11 -19.20 10.27
N CYS A 338 4.67 -20.41 10.30
CA CYS A 338 4.13 -21.54 9.56
C CYS A 338 2.73 -21.91 10.10
N GLU A 339 1.76 -22.07 9.21
CA GLU A 339 0.38 -22.40 9.56
C GLU A 339 0.13 -23.90 9.82
N GLN A 340 1.17 -24.74 9.77
CA GLN A 340 1.07 -26.13 10.17
C GLN A 340 0.82 -26.22 11.69
N PRO A 341 -0.22 -26.94 12.17
CA PRO A 341 -0.49 -27.09 13.59
C PRO A 341 0.73 -27.59 14.38
N GLY A 342 1.09 -26.85 15.43
CA GLY A 342 2.24 -27.15 16.30
C GLY A 342 3.59 -26.62 15.79
N CYS A 343 3.67 -26.07 14.57
CA CYS A 343 4.89 -25.46 14.08
C CYS A 343 5.02 -24.01 14.57
N THR A 344 6.21 -23.65 15.07
CA THR A 344 6.54 -22.30 15.53
C THR A 344 7.56 -21.59 14.64
N THR A 345 7.87 -22.18 13.47
CA THR A 345 8.87 -21.65 12.56
C THR A 345 8.41 -20.31 11.99
N LYS A 346 9.23 -19.27 12.17
CA LYS A 346 9.04 -17.98 11.50
C LYS A 346 9.36 -18.12 10.02
N ILE A 347 8.52 -17.51 9.19
CA ILE A 347 8.68 -17.54 7.75
C ILE A 347 9.76 -16.57 7.30
N ILE A 348 9.90 -15.45 8.00
CA ILE A 348 11.00 -14.50 7.82
C ILE A 348 11.89 -14.56 9.05
N HIS A 349 13.17 -14.78 8.82
CA HIS A 349 14.17 -14.80 9.89
C HIS A 349 15.39 -14.01 9.44
N GLU A 350 15.70 -12.91 10.14
CA GLU A 350 16.85 -12.05 9.85
C GLU A 350 16.86 -11.53 8.39
N GLY A 351 15.68 -11.32 7.81
CA GLY A 351 15.50 -10.85 6.44
C GLY A 351 15.49 -11.95 5.37
N GLU A 352 15.81 -13.20 5.73
CA GLU A 352 15.75 -14.36 4.83
C GLU A 352 14.33 -14.97 4.84
N VAL A 353 13.79 -15.28 3.66
CA VAL A 353 12.54 -16.04 3.56
C VAL A 353 12.83 -17.54 3.65
N ARG A 354 12.21 -18.19 4.64
CA ARG A 354 12.33 -19.64 4.93
C ARG A 354 11.01 -20.39 4.71
N GLY A 355 10.15 -19.85 3.86
CA GLY A 355 8.84 -20.42 3.59
C GLY A 355 8.27 -20.02 2.24
N ARG A 356 7.07 -20.50 1.96
CA ARG A 356 6.34 -20.25 0.71
C ARG A 356 4.83 -20.40 0.90
N LEU A 357 4.09 -19.91 -0.06
CA LEU A 357 2.65 -20.13 -0.17
C LEU A 357 2.36 -21.51 -0.77
N ARG A 358 1.43 -22.26 -0.19
CA ARG A 358 1.01 -23.58 -0.68
C ARG A 358 -0.51 -23.71 -0.72
N HIS A 359 -1.04 -24.23 -1.83
CA HIS A 359 -2.45 -24.58 -1.92
C HIS A 359 -2.78 -25.73 -0.98
N LEU A 360 -3.90 -25.59 -0.27
CA LEU A 360 -4.44 -26.56 0.66
C LEU A 360 -4.89 -27.83 -0.06
N TYR A 361 -5.56 -27.64 -1.18
CA TYR A 361 -6.12 -28.71 -2.00
C TYR A 361 -5.13 -29.11 -3.09
N ASN A 362 -4.97 -30.42 -3.26
CA ASN A 362 -4.12 -31.05 -4.27
C ASN A 362 -4.89 -31.97 -5.22
N GLY A 363 -6.23 -32.00 -5.12
CA GLY A 363 -7.14 -32.67 -6.03
C GLY A 363 -8.18 -31.71 -6.61
N ILE A 364 -8.50 -31.89 -7.90
CA ILE A 364 -9.51 -31.14 -8.65
C ILE A 364 -10.42 -32.16 -9.35
N ASP A 365 -11.73 -32.03 -9.18
CA ASP A 365 -12.77 -32.80 -9.88
C ASP A 365 -13.69 -31.89 -10.69
N ASP A 366 -14.67 -32.49 -11.39
CA ASP A 366 -15.63 -31.77 -12.23
C ASP A 366 -16.51 -30.76 -11.46
N LEU A 367 -16.55 -30.84 -10.12
CA LEU A 367 -17.31 -29.94 -9.26
C LEU A 367 -16.44 -28.83 -8.64
N SER A 368 -15.13 -28.88 -8.84
CA SER A 368 -14.18 -27.95 -8.25
C SER A 368 -14.22 -26.60 -8.99
N ASP A 369 -14.55 -25.51 -8.28
CA ASP A 369 -14.37 -24.15 -8.81
C ASP A 369 -12.88 -23.78 -8.77
N VAL A 370 -12.16 -24.15 -9.83
CA VAL A 370 -10.72 -23.87 -9.99
C VAL A 370 -10.37 -22.38 -9.89
N GLU A 371 -11.34 -21.47 -10.09
CA GLU A 371 -11.12 -20.04 -9.87
C GLU A 371 -10.90 -19.70 -8.39
N THR A 372 -11.39 -20.54 -7.46
CA THR A 372 -11.14 -20.38 -6.01
C THR A 372 -9.83 -21.00 -5.56
N LEU A 373 -9.10 -21.75 -6.39
CA LEU A 373 -7.94 -22.53 -5.90
C LEU A 373 -6.88 -21.65 -5.24
N SER A 374 -6.68 -20.45 -5.80
CA SER A 374 -5.76 -19.46 -5.26
C SER A 374 -6.39 -18.57 -4.20
N ASP A 375 -7.60 -18.84 -3.72
CA ASP A 375 -8.21 -17.99 -2.71
C ASP A 375 -7.42 -18.04 -1.39
N THR A 376 -7.42 -16.95 -0.63
CA THR A 376 -6.59 -16.81 0.57
C THR A 376 -6.92 -17.88 1.62
N ASP A 377 -8.18 -18.29 1.71
CA ASP A 377 -8.66 -19.36 2.57
C ASP A 377 -8.29 -20.77 2.06
N HIS A 378 -7.76 -20.88 0.85
CA HIS A 378 -7.28 -22.12 0.24
C HIS A 378 -5.76 -22.18 0.12
N VAL A 379 -5.04 -21.19 0.65
CA VAL A 379 -3.58 -21.10 0.58
C VAL A 379 -3.00 -20.87 1.96
N LEU A 380 -1.98 -21.65 2.29
CA LEU A 380 -1.24 -21.64 3.55
C LEU A 380 0.10 -20.93 3.40
N LEU A 381 0.53 -20.24 4.46
CA LEU A 381 1.91 -19.83 4.66
C LEU A 381 2.68 -20.93 5.39
N MET A 382 3.67 -21.52 4.73
CA MET A 382 4.36 -22.71 5.24
C MET A 382 5.88 -22.59 5.17
N CYS A 383 6.59 -23.10 6.18
CA CYS A 383 8.04 -23.29 6.07
C CYS A 383 8.36 -24.35 5.00
N HIS A 384 9.60 -24.38 4.50
CA HIS A 384 9.99 -25.31 3.42
C HIS A 384 9.69 -26.77 3.75
N GLU A 385 10.03 -27.23 4.95
CA GLU A 385 9.81 -28.59 5.45
C GLU A 385 8.34 -29.02 5.35
N HIS A 386 7.44 -28.25 5.95
CA HIS A 386 6.02 -28.59 5.94
C HIS A 386 5.36 -28.35 4.58
N ALA A 387 5.88 -27.43 3.78
CA ALA A 387 5.38 -27.15 2.45
C ALA A 387 5.60 -28.29 1.44
N ASP A 388 6.60 -29.16 1.65
CA ASP A 388 6.82 -30.35 0.83
C ASP A 388 6.09 -31.59 1.38
N ALA A 389 5.83 -31.62 2.70
CA ALA A 389 5.10 -32.69 3.35
C ALA A 389 3.59 -32.43 3.50
N LEU A 390 3.07 -31.32 2.93
CA LEU A 390 1.66 -30.95 3.05
C LEU A 390 0.76 -32.10 2.56
N ASN A 391 -0.30 -32.36 3.32
CA ASN A 391 -1.25 -33.46 3.13
C ASN A 391 -0.67 -34.88 3.27
N LYS A 392 0.64 -35.06 3.47
CA LYS A 392 1.31 -36.36 3.67
C LYS A 392 0.90 -37.42 2.63
N GLY A 393 0.70 -37.00 1.38
CA GLY A 393 0.26 -37.87 0.27
C GLY A 393 -1.25 -38.14 0.21
N GLN A 394 -2.05 -37.61 1.14
CA GLN A 394 -3.51 -37.64 1.04
C GLN A 394 -3.99 -36.64 -0.02
N VAL A 395 -5.09 -36.97 -0.69
CA VAL A 395 -5.73 -36.12 -1.69
C VAL A 395 -6.91 -35.39 -1.04
N PHE A 396 -6.87 -34.07 -1.08
CA PHE A 396 -7.97 -33.20 -0.68
C PHE A 396 -8.51 -32.45 -1.89
N MET A 397 -9.79 -32.65 -2.15
CA MET A 397 -10.50 -32.07 -3.30
C MET A 397 -10.94 -30.63 -3.00
N LEU A 398 -10.71 -29.72 -3.94
CA LEU A 398 -11.16 -28.33 -3.84
C LEU A 398 -12.68 -28.27 -3.62
N GLY A 399 -13.13 -27.41 -2.70
CA GLY A 399 -14.53 -27.28 -2.32
C GLY A 399 -15.04 -28.29 -1.28
N ARG A 400 -14.23 -29.28 -0.90
CA ARG A 400 -14.56 -30.19 0.22
C ARG A 400 -13.92 -29.71 1.53
N PRO A 401 -14.44 -30.09 2.71
CA PRO A 401 -13.84 -29.71 3.98
C PRO A 401 -12.39 -30.21 4.10
N HIS A 402 -11.49 -29.32 4.55
CA HIS A 402 -10.12 -29.66 4.91
C HIS A 402 -9.90 -29.47 6.41
N PRO A 403 -9.11 -30.30 7.10
CA PRO A 403 -8.86 -30.19 8.55
C PRO A 403 -8.33 -28.84 9.02
N LEU A 404 -7.67 -28.09 8.13
CA LEU A 404 -7.11 -26.76 8.43
C LEU A 404 -8.07 -25.61 8.14
N ASN A 405 -9.25 -25.84 7.55
CA ASN A 405 -10.16 -24.75 7.14
C ASN A 405 -10.55 -23.85 8.31
N ASP A 406 -10.78 -24.39 9.49
CA ASP A 406 -11.16 -23.58 10.65
C ASP A 406 -10.00 -22.76 11.21
N ALA A 407 -8.78 -23.28 11.15
CA ALA A 407 -7.58 -22.53 11.51
C ALA A 407 -7.36 -21.33 10.57
N LEU A 408 -7.72 -21.46 9.29
CA LEU A 408 -7.57 -20.40 8.29
C LEU A 408 -8.62 -19.28 8.41
N LYS A 409 -9.68 -19.48 9.20
CA LYS A 409 -10.65 -18.43 9.51
C LYS A 409 -10.21 -17.57 10.69
N LEU A 410 -9.22 -18.00 11.48
CA LEU A 410 -8.76 -17.28 12.66
C LEU A 410 -7.88 -16.10 12.25
N ARG A 411 -8.36 -14.89 12.51
CA ARG A 411 -7.53 -13.69 12.44
C ARG A 411 -6.60 -13.63 13.65
N ARG A 412 -5.35 -13.21 13.44
CA ARG A 412 -4.41 -12.93 14.54
C ARG A 412 -4.22 -11.43 14.73
N PRO A 413 -3.74 -11.02 15.92
CA PRO A 413 -3.47 -9.62 16.19
C PRO A 413 -2.46 -9.01 15.22
N TYR A 414 -2.60 -7.70 14.97
CA TYR A 414 -1.62 -6.96 14.20
C TYR A 414 -0.30 -6.84 14.98
N ARG A 415 0.82 -7.01 14.29
CA ARG A 415 2.16 -6.72 14.81
C ARG A 415 2.91 -5.89 13.77
N PRO A 416 3.52 -4.76 14.14
CA PRO A 416 4.20 -3.90 13.18
C PRO A 416 5.30 -4.57 12.33
N LEU A 417 5.99 -5.58 12.89
CA LEU A 417 7.02 -6.34 12.17
C LEU A 417 6.46 -7.14 10.99
N LEU A 418 5.19 -7.55 11.05
CA LEU A 418 4.56 -8.34 9.99
C LEU A 418 4.47 -7.59 8.67
N ASP A 419 4.43 -6.25 8.72
CA ASP A 419 4.50 -5.44 7.50
C ASP A 419 5.83 -5.63 6.79
N ASP A 420 6.95 -5.57 7.52
CA ASP A 420 8.28 -5.77 6.95
C ASP A 420 8.47 -7.20 6.48
N ASP A 421 8.03 -8.18 7.28
CA ASP A 421 8.09 -9.59 6.93
C ASP A 421 7.33 -9.87 5.64
N ALA A 422 6.11 -9.34 5.51
CA ALA A 422 5.32 -9.49 4.29
C ALA A 422 5.97 -8.78 3.09
N TYR A 423 6.60 -7.61 3.28
CA TYR A 423 7.34 -6.95 2.20
C TYR A 423 8.57 -7.74 1.76
N ALA A 424 9.36 -8.25 2.70
CA ALA A 424 10.51 -9.09 2.42
C ALA A 424 10.08 -10.35 1.65
N PHE A 425 9.00 -11.00 2.10
CA PHE A 425 8.41 -12.14 1.40
C PHE A 425 7.97 -11.81 -0.02
N ILE A 426 7.23 -10.70 -0.21
CA ILE A 426 6.77 -10.28 -1.54
C ILE A 426 7.96 -9.96 -2.44
N GLY A 427 9.02 -9.33 -1.90
CA GLY A 427 10.26 -9.03 -2.60
C GLY A 427 10.95 -10.30 -3.11
N GLU A 428 11.22 -11.26 -2.23
CA GLU A 428 11.85 -12.52 -2.65
C GLU A 428 10.95 -13.34 -3.59
N TRP A 429 9.64 -13.38 -3.31
CA TRP A 429 8.67 -14.03 -4.18
C TRP A 429 8.68 -13.42 -5.59
N ASN A 430 8.88 -12.11 -5.71
CA ASN A 430 9.06 -11.43 -6.99
C ASN A 430 10.36 -11.80 -7.68
N ASP A 431 11.45 -11.76 -6.94
CA ASP A 431 12.77 -12.12 -7.45
C ASP A 431 12.77 -13.55 -8.00
N SER A 432 12.11 -14.47 -7.30
CA SER A 432 11.93 -15.87 -7.71
C SER A 432 11.21 -16.04 -9.06
N LYS A 433 10.38 -15.08 -9.48
CA LYS A 433 9.71 -15.11 -10.80
C LYS A 433 10.62 -14.61 -11.92
N SER A 434 11.49 -13.65 -11.61
CA SER A 434 12.38 -13.02 -12.59
C SER A 434 13.63 -13.86 -12.88
N HIS A 435 14.15 -14.57 -11.87
CA HIS A 435 15.39 -15.35 -12.00
C HIS A 435 15.32 -16.42 -13.10
N PRO A 436 14.25 -17.25 -13.20
CA PRO A 436 14.15 -18.22 -14.28
C PRO A 436 14.14 -17.58 -15.68
N ILE A 437 13.62 -16.36 -15.82
CA ILE A 437 13.62 -15.64 -17.10
C ILE A 437 15.05 -15.24 -17.48
N LEU A 438 15.81 -14.65 -16.55
CA LEU A 438 17.20 -14.26 -16.79
C LEU A 438 18.06 -15.48 -17.17
N GLU A 439 17.96 -16.56 -16.39
CA GLU A 439 18.69 -17.81 -16.63
C GLU A 439 18.31 -18.43 -17.98
N THR A 440 17.02 -18.53 -18.28
CA THR A 440 16.55 -19.10 -19.54
C THR A 440 16.97 -18.27 -20.75
N LEU A 441 17.11 -16.94 -20.61
CA LEU A 441 17.64 -16.06 -21.66
C LEU A 441 19.17 -16.07 -21.75
N GLY A 442 19.87 -16.67 -20.78
CA GLY A 442 21.32 -16.61 -20.67
C GLY A 442 21.83 -15.19 -20.40
N ILE A 443 21.11 -14.44 -19.57
CA ILE A 443 21.53 -13.12 -19.08
C ILE A 443 22.20 -13.32 -17.72
N ASP A 444 23.50 -13.09 -17.66
CA ASP A 444 24.26 -13.12 -16.41
C ASP A 444 24.18 -11.75 -15.74
N ALA A 445 23.59 -11.67 -14.55
CA ALA A 445 23.43 -10.43 -13.81
C ALA A 445 24.76 -9.79 -13.37
N ALA A 446 25.84 -10.57 -13.24
CA ALA A 446 27.17 -10.06 -12.93
C ALA A 446 27.87 -9.45 -14.16
N LEU A 447 27.66 -10.03 -15.34
CA LEU A 447 28.27 -9.57 -16.60
C LEU A 447 27.44 -8.49 -17.31
N GLU A 448 26.12 -8.57 -17.21
CA GLU A 448 25.16 -7.69 -17.89
C GLU A 448 24.16 -7.03 -16.90
N PRO A 449 24.63 -6.31 -15.86
CA PRO A 449 23.80 -5.84 -14.75
C PRO A 449 22.64 -4.94 -15.19
N GLU A 450 22.86 -4.06 -16.17
CA GLU A 450 21.80 -3.17 -16.67
C GLU A 450 20.71 -3.94 -17.43
N LEU A 451 21.09 -4.93 -18.26
CA LEU A 451 20.11 -5.74 -18.99
C LEU A 451 19.32 -6.63 -18.02
N ALA A 452 20.01 -7.24 -17.04
CA ALA A 452 19.37 -8.03 -16.00
C ALA A 452 18.37 -7.19 -15.19
N ARG A 453 18.77 -5.98 -14.76
CA ARG A 453 17.89 -5.04 -14.06
C ARG A 453 16.68 -4.65 -14.91
N LEU A 454 16.88 -4.36 -16.19
CA LEU A 454 15.78 -4.02 -17.10
C LEU A 454 14.80 -5.18 -17.30
N VAL A 455 15.30 -6.40 -17.54
CA VAL A 455 14.46 -7.61 -17.70
C VAL A 455 13.75 -7.95 -16.40
N HIS A 456 14.39 -7.77 -15.24
CA HIS A 456 13.77 -7.96 -13.93
C HIS A 456 12.59 -6.98 -13.72
N LEU A 457 12.85 -5.67 -13.82
CA LEU A 457 11.82 -4.64 -13.65
C LEU A 457 10.65 -4.82 -14.62
N TRP A 458 10.96 -5.25 -15.83
CA TRP A 458 9.95 -5.54 -16.84
C TRP A 458 9.15 -6.80 -16.54
N SER A 459 9.80 -7.89 -16.15
CA SER A 459 9.11 -9.13 -15.79
C SER A 459 8.13 -8.86 -14.65
N MET A 460 8.54 -8.01 -13.71
CA MET A 460 7.66 -7.52 -12.65
C MET A 460 6.49 -6.70 -13.17
N ALA A 461 6.73 -5.74 -14.06
CA ALA A 461 5.69 -4.93 -14.68
C ALA A 461 4.71 -5.76 -15.54
N VAL A 462 5.18 -6.82 -16.21
CA VAL A 462 4.33 -7.67 -17.07
C VAL A 462 3.57 -8.73 -16.29
N ALA A 463 4.19 -9.36 -15.28
CA ALA A 463 3.52 -10.28 -14.36
C ALA A 463 2.33 -9.62 -13.63
N SER A 464 2.36 -8.30 -13.61
CA SER A 464 1.36 -7.45 -13.02
C SER A 464 0.42 -6.81 -14.06
N LEU A 465 0.41 -7.26 -15.31
CA LEU A 465 -0.63 -6.85 -16.27
C LEU A 465 -1.83 -7.81 -16.21
N PRO A 466 -3.08 -7.32 -16.37
CA PRO A 466 -4.22 -8.18 -16.66
C PRO A 466 -3.93 -9.04 -17.89
N TRP A 467 -4.41 -10.29 -17.92
CA TRP A 467 -4.12 -11.22 -19.02
C TRP A 467 -4.46 -10.64 -20.41
N VAL A 468 -5.59 -9.96 -20.55
CA VAL A 468 -5.96 -9.26 -21.80
C VAL A 468 -4.90 -8.23 -22.25
N CYS A 469 -4.26 -7.55 -21.31
CA CYS A 469 -3.17 -6.61 -21.56
C CYS A 469 -1.88 -7.34 -21.96
N GLN A 470 -1.55 -8.46 -21.30
CA GLN A 470 -0.42 -9.32 -21.67
C GLN A 470 -0.56 -9.87 -23.10
N ILE A 471 -1.75 -10.38 -23.47
CA ILE A 471 -2.05 -10.82 -24.84
C ILE A 471 -1.85 -9.66 -25.82
N LYS A 472 -2.42 -8.48 -25.51
CA LYS A 472 -2.30 -7.32 -26.40
C LYS A 472 -0.85 -6.85 -26.54
N LEU A 473 -0.06 -6.88 -25.45
CA LEU A 473 1.37 -6.59 -25.49
C LEU A 473 2.10 -7.58 -26.37
N SER A 474 1.86 -8.89 -26.22
CA SER A 474 2.41 -9.95 -27.08
C SER A 474 2.11 -9.70 -28.56
N GLN A 475 0.86 -9.34 -28.88
CA GLN A 475 0.45 -9.00 -30.25
C GLN A 475 1.22 -7.79 -30.80
N ILE A 476 1.38 -6.72 -30.01
CA ILE A 476 2.12 -5.52 -30.40
C ILE A 476 3.61 -5.84 -30.63
N VAL A 477 4.23 -6.60 -29.73
CA VAL A 477 5.65 -6.98 -29.80
C VAL A 477 5.90 -7.84 -31.04
N ARG A 478 5.04 -8.85 -31.29
CA ARG A 478 5.14 -9.71 -32.47
C ARG A 478 5.00 -8.90 -33.76
N ASP A 479 4.01 -8.01 -33.85
CA ASP A 479 3.84 -7.16 -35.03
C ASP A 479 5.00 -6.17 -35.23
N HIS A 480 5.65 -5.72 -34.16
CA HIS A 480 6.80 -4.83 -34.23
C HIS A 480 8.07 -5.52 -34.75
N PHE A 481 8.36 -6.73 -34.28
CA PHE A 481 9.61 -7.42 -34.60
C PHE A 481 9.52 -8.49 -35.69
N ASP A 482 8.32 -9.02 -35.95
CA ASP A 482 8.04 -9.97 -37.04
C ASP A 482 6.81 -9.53 -37.85
N PRO A 483 6.93 -8.47 -38.67
CA PRO A 483 5.84 -7.96 -39.48
C PRO A 483 5.41 -8.93 -40.61
N LYS A 484 6.21 -9.97 -40.91
CA LYS A 484 5.90 -10.94 -41.98
C LYS A 484 4.87 -11.98 -41.53
N ASN A 485 4.84 -12.30 -40.23
CA ASN A 485 3.90 -13.26 -39.62
C ASN A 485 2.89 -12.59 -38.69
N SER A 486 2.63 -11.28 -38.87
CA SER A 486 1.84 -10.50 -37.91
C SER A 486 0.33 -10.58 -38.15
N TRP A 487 -0.42 -10.33 -37.08
CA TRP A 487 -1.89 -10.41 -37.03
C TRP A 487 -2.57 -9.11 -37.51
N ASN A 488 -1.86 -8.24 -38.25
CA ASN A 488 -2.32 -6.89 -38.60
C ASN A 488 -2.88 -6.11 -37.40
N VAL A 489 -2.05 -5.95 -36.36
CA VAL A 489 -2.44 -5.18 -35.17
C VAL A 489 -2.45 -3.69 -35.53
N ASP A 490 -3.58 -3.01 -35.28
CA ASP A 490 -3.63 -1.54 -35.34
C ASP A 490 -2.68 -0.98 -34.28
N ARG A 491 -1.61 -0.35 -34.77
CA ARG A 491 -0.59 0.31 -33.96
C ARG A 491 -0.59 1.81 -34.24
N SER A 492 -1.72 2.37 -34.65
CA SER A 492 -1.87 3.81 -34.85
C SER A 492 -1.81 4.58 -33.53
N ARG A 493 -1.33 5.82 -33.59
CA ARG A 493 -1.37 6.74 -32.43
C ARG A 493 -2.78 6.89 -31.87
N ARG A 494 -3.79 6.98 -32.74
CA ARG A 494 -5.20 7.06 -32.35
C ARG A 494 -5.60 5.86 -31.49
N TYR A 495 -5.16 4.67 -31.88
CA TYR A 495 -5.50 3.42 -31.18
C TYR A 495 -4.98 3.39 -29.74
N ALA A 496 -3.80 3.98 -29.47
CA ALA A 496 -3.27 4.13 -28.10
C ALA A 496 -4.18 4.96 -27.19
N HIS A 497 -4.96 5.90 -27.75
CA HIS A 497 -5.86 6.76 -26.99
C HIS A 497 -7.30 6.23 -26.92
N THR A 498 -7.76 5.53 -27.97
CA THR A 498 -9.16 5.06 -28.05
C THR A 498 -9.37 3.65 -27.52
N ASN A 499 -8.37 2.77 -27.61
CA ASN A 499 -8.48 1.41 -27.09
C ASN A 499 -8.07 1.38 -25.61
N ARG A 500 -8.97 0.95 -24.72
CA ARG A 500 -8.73 0.89 -23.27
C ARG A 500 -7.49 0.09 -22.88
N VAL A 501 -7.23 -1.03 -23.56
CA VAL A 501 -6.09 -1.93 -23.27
C VAL A 501 -4.79 -1.28 -23.72
N CYS A 502 -4.74 -0.72 -24.94
CA CYS A 502 -3.55 -0.01 -25.41
C CYS A 502 -3.29 1.26 -24.59
N HIS A 503 -4.34 2.00 -24.21
CA HIS A 503 -4.20 3.15 -23.32
C HIS A 503 -3.57 2.76 -21.99
N TYR A 504 -4.01 1.63 -21.41
CA TYR A 504 -3.43 1.10 -20.19
C TYR A 504 -1.95 0.73 -20.35
N LEU A 505 -1.60 -0.02 -21.40
CA LEU A 505 -0.21 -0.37 -21.71
C LEU A 505 0.67 0.87 -21.94
N TRP A 506 0.13 1.90 -22.59
CA TRP A 506 0.83 3.16 -22.84
C TRP A 506 1.06 3.94 -21.54
N ARG A 507 0.05 4.04 -20.69
CA ARG A 507 0.17 4.66 -19.36
C ARG A 507 1.19 3.92 -18.52
N ALA A 508 1.18 2.59 -18.55
CA ALA A 508 2.14 1.70 -17.89
C ALA A 508 3.58 1.80 -18.42
N SER A 509 3.81 2.60 -19.47
CA SER A 509 5.12 2.76 -20.12
C SER A 509 5.73 1.43 -20.58
N VAL A 510 4.90 0.43 -20.91
CA VAL A 510 5.32 -0.82 -21.57
C VAL A 510 5.20 -0.74 -23.10
N ILE A 511 4.51 0.29 -23.59
CA ILE A 511 4.52 0.74 -24.98
C ILE A 511 4.68 2.26 -25.03
N ARG A 512 5.16 2.81 -26.15
CA ARG A 512 5.23 4.25 -26.43
C ARG A 512 4.68 4.55 -27.82
N VAL A 513 4.38 5.83 -28.06
CA VAL A 513 4.04 6.34 -29.39
C VAL A 513 5.30 6.97 -29.97
N ASN A 514 5.72 6.48 -31.14
CA ASN A 514 6.82 7.00 -31.93
C ASN A 514 6.26 7.76 -33.12
N ASP A 515 6.30 9.09 -33.02
CA ASP A 515 5.77 9.99 -34.04
C ASP A 515 6.57 9.95 -35.35
N LEU A 516 7.75 9.33 -35.36
CA LEU A 516 8.59 9.16 -36.56
C LEU A 516 8.32 7.85 -37.30
N ALA A 517 7.53 6.93 -36.71
CA ALA A 517 7.21 5.66 -37.35
C ALA A 517 6.14 5.85 -38.45
N ARG A 518 6.01 4.83 -39.31
CA ARG A 518 5.03 4.87 -40.41
C ARG A 518 3.59 4.95 -39.86
N PRO A 519 2.69 5.70 -40.50
CA PRO A 519 1.28 5.73 -40.11
C PRO A 519 0.67 4.32 -39.99
N GLY A 520 -0.05 4.07 -38.90
CA GLY A 520 -0.57 2.75 -38.52
C GLY A 520 0.40 1.85 -37.75
N LYS A 521 1.66 2.27 -37.54
CA LYS A 521 2.73 1.52 -36.84
C LYS A 521 3.46 2.34 -35.76
N GLU A 522 2.86 3.44 -35.31
CA GLU A 522 3.41 4.39 -34.34
C GLU A 522 3.57 3.84 -32.93
N ILE A 523 2.73 2.89 -32.51
CA ILE A 523 2.86 2.25 -31.21
C ILE A 523 4.02 1.27 -31.25
N GLU A 524 4.99 1.36 -30.35
CA GLU A 524 6.10 0.42 -30.25
C GLU A 524 6.34 -0.02 -28.80
N PRO A 525 6.78 -1.27 -28.58
CA PRO A 525 7.12 -1.72 -27.24
C PRO A 525 8.31 -0.92 -26.72
N THR A 526 8.23 -0.45 -25.47
CA THR A 526 9.36 0.23 -24.81
C THR A 526 10.36 -0.74 -24.24
N VAL A 527 9.93 -1.99 -23.99
CA VAL A 527 10.67 -2.89 -23.13
C VAL A 527 11.50 -3.92 -23.87
N PHE A 528 11.12 -4.22 -25.10
CA PHE A 528 11.85 -5.16 -25.94
C PHE A 528 12.80 -4.38 -26.84
N SER A 529 14.11 -4.54 -26.60
CA SER A 529 15.12 -4.02 -27.52
C SER A 529 15.33 -5.00 -28.67
N LYS A 530 15.81 -4.48 -29.81
CA LYS A 530 16.20 -5.33 -30.94
C LYS A 530 17.23 -6.39 -30.51
N THR A 531 18.21 -6.01 -29.68
CA THR A 531 19.21 -6.91 -29.09
C THR A 531 18.60 -8.06 -28.29
N LEU A 532 17.61 -7.76 -27.43
CA LEU A 532 16.93 -8.79 -26.65
C LEU A 532 16.14 -9.75 -27.55
N ILE A 533 15.43 -9.22 -28.54
CA ILE A 533 14.66 -10.03 -29.50
C ILE A 533 15.58 -10.90 -30.35
N ASP A 534 16.70 -10.37 -30.82
CA ASP A 534 17.67 -11.15 -31.59
C ASP A 534 18.32 -12.25 -30.73
N ARG A 535 18.53 -12.00 -29.43
CA ARG A 535 18.96 -13.03 -28.47
C ARG A 535 17.92 -14.13 -28.31
N VAL A 536 16.64 -13.78 -28.17
CA VAL A 536 15.54 -14.75 -28.14
C VAL A 536 15.51 -15.55 -29.44
N ASN A 537 15.57 -14.87 -30.59
CA ASN A 537 15.57 -15.53 -31.90
C ASN A 537 16.71 -16.54 -32.05
N LYS A 538 17.92 -16.15 -31.65
CA LYS A 538 19.10 -17.02 -31.69
C LYS A 538 18.95 -18.23 -30.76
N ARG A 539 18.38 -18.04 -29.57
CA ARG A 539 18.35 -19.07 -28.53
C ARG A 539 17.19 -20.06 -28.69
N PHE A 540 16.06 -19.62 -29.25
CA PHE A 540 14.85 -20.43 -29.37
C PHE A 540 14.55 -20.88 -30.81
N GLY A 541 15.22 -20.33 -31.83
CA GLY A 541 15.05 -20.75 -33.22
C GLY A 541 13.60 -20.65 -33.71
N SER A 542 13.05 -21.78 -34.18
CA SER A 542 11.63 -21.94 -34.57
C SER A 542 10.63 -21.55 -33.47
N ARG A 543 11.02 -21.68 -32.19
CA ARG A 543 10.16 -21.45 -31.01
C ARG A 543 10.17 -20.01 -30.51
N SER A 544 10.88 -19.10 -31.19
CA SER A 544 11.09 -17.72 -30.72
C SER A 544 9.79 -16.94 -30.49
N MET A 545 8.75 -17.17 -31.28
CA MET A 545 7.44 -16.52 -31.07
C MET A 545 6.70 -17.03 -29.83
N ALA A 546 6.84 -18.32 -29.51
CA ALA A 546 6.29 -18.90 -28.28
C ALA A 546 7.05 -18.36 -27.06
N ALA A 547 8.37 -18.24 -27.17
CA ALA A 547 9.23 -17.62 -26.15
C ALA A 547 8.89 -16.15 -25.92
N ILE A 548 8.70 -15.35 -26.98
CA ILE A 548 8.25 -13.94 -26.87
C ILE A 548 6.88 -13.85 -26.18
N SER A 549 5.97 -14.79 -26.47
CA SER A 549 4.66 -14.82 -25.80
C SER A 549 4.80 -15.15 -24.32
N ALA A 550 5.61 -16.15 -23.96
CA ALA A 550 5.91 -16.49 -22.56
C ALA A 550 6.57 -15.32 -21.81
N LEU A 551 7.45 -14.59 -22.49
CA LEU A 551 8.04 -13.34 -22.00
C LEU A 551 6.95 -12.29 -21.73
N CYS A 552 6.06 -12.02 -22.69
CA CYS A 552 4.94 -11.08 -22.51
C CYS A 552 3.90 -11.50 -21.46
N GLU A 553 4.02 -12.71 -20.91
CA GLU A 553 3.23 -13.23 -19.78
C GLU A 553 4.05 -13.27 -18.48
N ALA A 554 5.34 -12.89 -18.52
CA ALA A 554 6.32 -13.07 -17.46
C ALA A 554 6.35 -14.51 -16.89
N ASN A 555 6.17 -15.50 -17.78
CA ASN A 555 6.09 -16.91 -17.41
C ASN A 555 7.44 -17.62 -17.64
N GLY A 556 8.31 -17.55 -16.63
CA GLY A 556 9.65 -18.15 -16.68
C GLY A 556 9.64 -19.66 -16.91
N ARG A 557 8.69 -20.40 -16.31
CA ARG A 557 8.56 -21.85 -16.51
C ARG A 557 8.20 -22.20 -17.95
N ARG A 558 7.20 -21.52 -18.52
CA ARG A 558 6.83 -21.73 -19.94
C ARG A 558 7.99 -21.37 -20.86
N LEU A 559 8.74 -20.32 -20.54
CA LEU A 559 9.93 -19.94 -21.30
C LEU A 559 10.98 -21.07 -21.26
N GLU A 560 11.24 -21.66 -20.10
CA GLU A 560 12.16 -22.80 -19.94
C GLU A 560 11.69 -24.04 -20.72
N GLU A 561 10.38 -24.33 -20.69
CA GLU A 561 9.78 -25.42 -21.46
C GLU A 561 9.95 -25.22 -22.97
N GLU A 562 9.79 -23.99 -23.47
CA GLU A 562 10.03 -23.67 -24.88
C GLU A 562 11.52 -23.76 -25.25
N LEU A 563 12.44 -23.45 -24.34
CA LEU A 563 13.88 -23.65 -24.56
C LEU A 563 14.21 -25.13 -24.67
N LYS A 564 13.67 -25.96 -23.76
CA LYS A 564 13.83 -27.42 -23.80
C LYS A 564 13.27 -28.01 -25.10
N ARG A 565 12.14 -27.51 -25.60
CA ARG A 565 11.58 -27.92 -26.90
C ARG A 565 12.47 -27.50 -28.06
N ALA A 566 12.97 -26.27 -28.08
CA ALA A 566 13.87 -25.78 -29.12
C ALA A 566 15.17 -26.60 -29.20
N ILE A 567 15.75 -26.98 -28.05
CA ILE A 567 16.96 -27.84 -28.00
C ILE A 567 16.68 -29.22 -28.61
N ARG A 568 15.52 -29.83 -28.32
CA ARG A 568 15.14 -31.12 -28.91
C ARG A 568 14.93 -31.02 -30.42
N GLU A 569 14.20 -30.00 -30.89
CA GLU A 569 14.00 -29.76 -32.32
C GLU A 569 15.34 -29.56 -33.06
N ALA A 570 16.33 -28.93 -32.43
CA ALA A 570 17.67 -28.75 -33.00
C ALA A 570 18.55 -30.02 -32.97
N GLN A 571 18.22 -31.01 -32.14
CA GLN A 571 18.92 -32.31 -32.10
C GLN A 571 18.34 -33.32 -33.09
N GLU A 572 17.11 -33.10 -33.55
CA GLU A 572 16.40 -33.96 -34.51
C GLU A 572 16.68 -33.58 -35.99
N VAL A 573 17.29 -32.41 -36.22
CA VAL A 573 17.73 -31.90 -37.53
C VAL A 573 19.22 -32.15 -37.70
#